data_AF-A0A0P8BNB6-F1
#
_entry.id   AF-A0A0P8BNB6-F1
#
_cell.length_a   1.000
_cell.length_b   1.000
_cell.length_c   1.000
_cell.angle_alpha   90.00
_cell.angle_beta   90.00
_cell.angle_gamma   90.00
#
_symmetry.space_group_name_H-M   'P 1'
#
loop_
_entity.id
_entity.type
_entity.pdbx_description
1 polymer ?
#
loop_
_entity_poly.entity_id
_entity_poly.type
_entity_poly.pdbx_seq_one_letter_code
_entity_poly.pdbx_strand_id
1 'polypeptide(L)'
;MTNKSIKNQGLTSSRRDLLKLMGAASALPLLGACSSLGGSKELSARVVVVGGGFGGATAAKYLKRSAPQLDVTLIEPNKVFYTCPFSNLVLAGMRSMDSISHNYDELRALGVRVIHTTAQDVDPVSRTVSLGDGGSVRYEKLLLSPGIDIRWNAIEGYDQAAAEHAPHAWKAGDQTRLLRRQIEAMDDGGVFVLTAPANPFRCPPGPYERASLVAHYLSQHKPRSKVLILDAKDNFSKQGLFMQGWNEVHGDRIEWVGLSGDGKVTRVDAQKREVETEFGTIHKASVLNVVPPQKAGFIADRAGVTNESGWVPVDPMTFESTQVNDIYVVGDATLAAPMPKSGFAANAQGKVAAAAIIASLEGQRPLEPSWANTCYSLINPEYGISVAAVYKIQEGLISETSGGVSATDASATVRKLEAEYAVGWYNAISQDTWGTRR
;
A
#
# COMPACT_ATOMS: atom_id res chain seq x y z
N MET A 1 37.50 61.08 -10.75
CA MET A 1 38.82 61.73 -10.62
C MET A 1 39.04 62.03 -9.15
N THR A 2 40.06 61.60 -8.42
CA THR A 2 41.20 60.68 -8.64
C THR A 2 41.83 60.56 -7.25
N ASN A 3 42.13 59.35 -6.76
CA ASN A 3 43.23 59.22 -5.80
C ASN A 3 43.99 57.89 -6.05
N LYS A 4 45.31 58.03 -6.25
CA LYS A 4 46.35 57.05 -6.63
C LYS A 4 46.57 56.02 -5.49
N SER A 5 46.68 54.70 -5.71
CA SER A 5 47.69 53.85 -6.41
C SER A 5 48.85 53.33 -5.53
N ILE A 6 48.71 52.07 -5.10
CA ILE A 6 49.59 50.87 -5.23
C ILE A 6 51.13 50.99 -5.10
N LYS A 7 51.66 50.17 -4.17
CA LYS A 7 52.98 49.46 -4.12
C LYS A 7 52.76 48.21 -3.21
N ASN A 8 53.35 47.02 -3.33
CA ASN A 8 54.38 46.46 -4.20
C ASN A 8 54.30 44.92 -4.14
N GLN A 9 54.85 44.26 -5.16
CA GLN A 9 55.14 42.82 -5.32
C GLN A 9 56.04 42.30 -4.17
N GLY A 10 56.08 41.04 -3.70
CA GLY A 10 56.05 39.73 -4.36
C GLY A 10 57.39 39.02 -4.04
N LEU A 11 57.37 37.85 -3.38
CA LEU A 11 58.53 36.95 -3.27
C LEU A 11 58.06 35.50 -3.03
N THR A 12 58.43 34.65 -3.97
CA THR A 12 58.16 33.22 -4.09
C THR A 12 59.12 32.38 -3.25
N SER A 13 58.65 31.33 -2.56
CA SER A 13 59.53 30.21 -2.17
C SER A 13 58.93 28.87 -2.63
N SER A 14 59.81 28.01 -3.14
CA SER A 14 59.51 26.77 -3.87
C SER A 14 59.67 25.53 -2.97
N ARG A 15 59.17 24.39 -3.47
CA ARG A 15 58.99 23.07 -2.83
C ARG A 15 60.25 22.34 -2.29
N ARG A 16 61.30 23.04 -1.87
CA ARG A 16 62.53 22.43 -1.29
C ARG A 16 62.77 22.72 0.19
N ASP A 17 61.93 23.52 0.85
CA ASP A 17 62.08 23.84 2.29
C ASP A 17 61.27 22.93 3.23
N LEU A 18 60.47 22.00 2.71
CA LEU A 18 59.59 21.12 3.51
C LEU A 18 60.21 19.75 3.89
N LEU A 19 61.51 19.54 3.65
CA LEU A 19 62.20 18.26 3.89
C LEU A 19 63.34 18.33 4.93
N LYS A 20 63.32 19.34 5.82
CA LYS A 20 64.34 19.52 6.87
C LYS A 20 63.82 19.53 8.31
N LEU A 21 62.65 18.95 8.59
CA LEU A 21 62.19 18.68 9.95
C LEU A 21 61.89 17.18 10.17
N MET A 22 62.95 16.37 10.12
CA MET A 22 62.99 15.07 10.79
C MET A 22 64.31 14.99 11.56
N GLY A 23 64.24 15.01 12.89
CA GLY A 23 65.41 14.95 13.77
C GLY A 23 65.05 15.02 15.25
N ALA A 24 64.63 13.87 15.79
CA ALA A 24 64.76 13.43 17.18
C ALA A 24 64.27 14.32 18.34
N ALA A 25 63.16 13.91 18.99
CA ALA A 25 63.03 14.02 20.44
C ALA A 25 62.00 13.02 21.02
N SER A 26 62.54 12.10 21.84
CA SER A 26 61.94 11.46 23.04
C SER A 26 60.65 10.63 22.94
N ALA A 27 60.82 9.32 23.15
CA ALA A 27 59.79 8.37 23.51
C ALA A 27 59.22 8.64 24.92
N LEU A 28 57.89 8.71 25.01
CA LEU A 28 57.10 8.65 26.24
C LEU A 28 56.05 7.55 26.04
N PRO A 29 55.83 6.64 27.01
CA PRO A 29 54.79 5.63 26.90
C PRO A 29 53.44 6.31 27.21
N LEU A 30 52.67 6.61 26.18
CA LEU A 30 51.26 6.98 26.35
C LEU A 30 50.48 5.72 26.72
N LEU A 31 50.02 5.70 27.97
CA LEU A 31 48.96 4.83 28.48
C LEU A 31 47.78 4.82 27.50
N GLY A 32 47.67 3.73 26.73
CA GLY A 32 46.50 3.39 25.93
C GLY A 32 45.37 2.90 26.83
N ALA A 33 44.81 3.80 27.63
CA ALA A 33 43.50 3.63 28.23
C ALA A 33 42.43 3.99 27.19
N CYS A 34 42.10 3.03 26.31
CA CYS A 34 40.87 3.03 25.52
C CYS A 34 40.48 1.57 25.27
N SER A 35 40.04 0.91 26.34
CA SER A 35 39.27 -0.33 26.27
C SER A 35 37.94 -0.09 26.95
N SER A 36 37.17 0.90 26.49
CA SER A 36 35.72 0.78 26.58
C SER A 36 35.30 -0.29 25.58
N LEU A 37 35.45 -1.54 26.01
CA LEU A 37 34.56 -2.63 25.65
C LEU A 37 33.15 -2.19 26.08
N GLY A 38 32.55 -1.29 25.32
CA GLY A 38 31.11 -1.19 25.23
C GLY A 38 30.69 -2.44 24.49
N GLY A 39 30.51 -3.54 25.23
CA GLY A 39 29.85 -4.70 24.69
C GLY A 39 28.55 -4.22 24.08
N SER A 40 28.44 -4.34 22.75
CA SER A 40 27.16 -4.38 22.09
C SER A 40 26.41 -5.51 22.77
N LYS A 41 25.56 -5.16 23.73
CA LYS A 41 24.60 -6.09 24.29
C LYS A 41 23.89 -6.64 23.05
N GLU A 42 24.08 -7.92 22.75
CA GLU A 42 23.32 -8.63 21.72
C GLU A 42 21.85 -8.57 22.16
N LEU A 43 21.20 -7.44 21.91
CA LEU A 43 19.78 -7.29 22.03
C LEU A 43 19.23 -7.96 20.78
N SER A 44 19.05 -9.28 20.85
CA SER A 44 18.14 -9.98 19.96
C SER A 44 16.71 -9.58 20.38
N ALA A 45 16.36 -8.33 20.07
CA ALA A 45 15.06 -7.76 20.35
C ALA A 45 14.02 -8.49 19.52
N ARG A 46 12.88 -8.79 20.14
CA ARG A 46 11.77 -9.48 19.48
C ARG A 46 10.86 -8.47 18.79
N VAL A 47 10.83 -8.53 17.47
CA VAL A 47 9.91 -7.73 16.66
C VAL A 47 8.86 -8.66 16.06
N VAL A 48 7.60 -8.45 16.44
CA VAL A 48 6.48 -9.18 15.86
C VAL A 48 5.82 -8.32 14.79
N VAL A 49 5.57 -8.92 13.63
CA VAL A 49 4.85 -8.31 12.52
C VAL A 49 3.55 -9.09 12.30
N VAL A 50 2.40 -8.40 12.26
CA VAL A 50 1.09 -9.02 12.01
C VAL A 50 0.57 -8.56 10.64
N GLY A 51 0.39 -9.52 9.74
CA GLY A 51 -0.07 -9.32 8.36
C GLY A 51 1.07 -9.35 7.34
N GLY A 52 1.05 -10.33 6.45
CA GLY A 52 2.07 -10.58 5.43
C GLY A 52 1.80 -9.89 4.08
N GLY A 53 1.08 -8.77 4.07
CA GLY A 53 0.81 -7.98 2.86
C GLY A 53 1.93 -6.99 2.51
N PHE A 54 1.63 -6.04 1.62
CA PHE A 54 2.60 -5.03 1.15
C PHE A 54 3.37 -4.31 2.27
N GLY A 55 2.70 -3.94 3.36
CA GLY A 55 3.34 -3.25 4.48
C GLY A 55 4.17 -4.18 5.35
N GLY A 56 3.53 -5.21 5.92
CA GLY A 56 4.19 -6.09 6.89
C GLY A 56 5.28 -7.00 6.29
N ALA A 57 5.10 -7.54 5.09
CA ALA A 57 6.18 -8.31 4.43
C ALA A 57 7.39 -7.42 4.11
N THR A 58 7.16 -6.19 3.64
CA THR A 58 8.24 -5.21 3.44
C THR A 58 8.94 -4.88 4.76
N ALA A 59 8.18 -4.59 5.82
CA ALA A 59 8.77 -4.27 7.11
C ALA A 59 9.60 -5.44 7.66
N ALA A 60 9.07 -6.67 7.64
CA ALA A 60 9.79 -7.87 8.08
C ALA A 60 11.10 -8.09 7.31
N LYS A 61 11.07 -7.91 5.98
CA LYS A 61 12.26 -7.98 5.13
C LYS A 61 13.30 -6.93 5.49
N TYR A 62 12.88 -5.67 5.62
CA TYR A 62 13.79 -4.56 5.90
C TYR A 62 14.35 -4.58 7.32
N LEU A 63 13.57 -5.06 8.30
CA LEU A 63 14.08 -5.35 9.65
C LEU A 63 15.25 -6.34 9.59
N LYS A 64 15.08 -7.49 8.92
CA LYS A 64 16.16 -8.50 8.80
C LYS A 64 17.34 -8.04 7.94
N ARG A 65 17.11 -7.25 6.89
CA ARG A 65 18.19 -6.74 6.04
C ARG A 65 19.05 -5.70 6.75
N SER A 66 18.44 -4.82 7.54
CA SER A 66 19.14 -3.72 8.22
C SER A 66 19.69 -4.11 9.59
N ALA A 67 19.02 -5.03 10.29
CA ALA A 67 19.43 -5.52 11.60
C ALA A 67 19.26 -7.06 11.69
N PRO A 68 20.18 -7.84 11.08
CA PRO A 68 20.09 -9.30 11.01
C PRO A 68 20.00 -10.02 12.36
N GLN A 69 20.45 -9.39 13.46
CA GLN A 69 20.40 -9.91 14.83
C GLN A 69 18.99 -9.91 15.46
N LEU A 70 18.03 -9.18 14.88
CA LEU A 70 16.65 -9.14 15.39
C LEU A 70 15.96 -10.49 15.23
N ASP A 71 15.20 -10.88 16.26
CA ASP A 71 14.25 -11.99 16.20
C ASP A 71 12.93 -11.47 15.63
N VAL A 72 12.75 -11.65 14.32
CA VAL A 72 11.58 -11.16 13.59
C VAL A 72 10.60 -12.31 13.35
N THR A 73 9.41 -12.20 13.92
CA THR A 73 8.30 -13.14 13.70
C THR A 73 7.19 -12.47 12.90
N LEU A 74 6.83 -13.04 11.74
CA LEU A 74 5.69 -12.63 10.93
C LEU A 74 4.50 -13.58 11.18
N ILE A 75 3.37 -13.04 11.62
CA ILE A 75 2.11 -13.76 11.81
C ILE A 75 1.19 -13.44 10.62
N GLU A 76 0.88 -14.44 9.81
CA GLU A 76 0.03 -14.31 8.62
C GLU A 76 -0.74 -15.61 8.38
N PRO A 77 -2.09 -15.61 8.44
CA PRO A 77 -2.87 -16.83 8.30
C PRO A 77 -2.72 -17.50 6.93
N ASN A 78 -2.58 -16.72 5.85
CA ASN A 78 -2.54 -17.27 4.51
C ASN A 78 -1.14 -17.76 4.13
N LYS A 79 -1.05 -18.96 3.56
CA LYS A 79 0.22 -19.49 3.01
C LYS A 79 0.63 -18.82 1.70
N VAL A 80 -0.35 -18.25 1.00
CA VAL A 80 -0.21 -17.57 -0.29
C VAL A 80 -0.87 -16.21 -0.19
N PHE A 81 -0.14 -15.16 -0.55
CA PHE A 81 -0.68 -13.81 -0.69
C PHE A 81 -1.12 -13.58 -2.12
N TYR A 82 -2.37 -13.17 -2.31
CA TYR A 82 -2.86 -12.72 -3.62
C TYR A 82 -2.91 -11.19 -3.68
N THR A 83 -2.26 -10.58 -4.66
CA THR A 83 -2.30 -9.12 -4.80
C THR A 83 -3.66 -8.66 -5.33
N CYS A 84 -4.27 -7.69 -4.64
CA CYS A 84 -5.40 -6.95 -5.19
C CYS A 84 -4.98 -6.05 -6.39
N PRO A 85 -3.80 -5.39 -6.37
CA PRO A 85 -3.20 -4.88 -7.61
C PRO A 85 -3.10 -5.98 -8.67
N PHE A 86 -3.40 -5.63 -9.92
CA PHE A 86 -3.48 -6.55 -11.07
C PHE A 86 -4.55 -7.65 -10.99
N SER A 87 -5.33 -7.74 -9.91
CA SER A 87 -6.51 -8.63 -9.90
C SER A 87 -7.57 -8.22 -10.93
N ASN A 88 -7.66 -6.93 -11.30
CA ASN A 88 -8.53 -6.47 -12.37
C ASN A 88 -8.14 -7.05 -13.74
N LEU A 89 -6.85 -7.33 -13.98
CA LEU A 89 -6.39 -8.03 -15.18
C LEU A 89 -6.81 -9.50 -15.17
N VAL A 90 -6.91 -10.12 -13.99
CA VAL A 90 -7.50 -11.46 -13.85
C VAL A 90 -8.99 -11.43 -14.18
N LEU A 91 -9.73 -10.42 -13.68
CA LEU A 91 -11.15 -10.25 -14.00
C LEU A 91 -11.37 -10.07 -15.51
N ALA A 92 -10.43 -9.45 -16.23
CA ALA A 92 -10.47 -9.28 -17.67
C ALA A 92 -9.89 -10.47 -18.47
N GLY A 93 -9.41 -11.53 -17.80
CA GLY A 93 -8.87 -12.73 -18.45
C GLY A 93 -7.46 -12.57 -19.03
N MET A 94 -6.73 -11.52 -18.65
CA MET A 94 -5.38 -11.21 -19.14
C MET A 94 -4.27 -11.76 -18.25
N ARG A 95 -4.60 -12.10 -17.00
CA ARG A 95 -3.68 -12.71 -16.03
C ARG A 95 -4.35 -13.88 -15.32
N SER A 96 -3.55 -14.81 -14.82
CA SER A 96 -4.03 -15.89 -13.95
C SER A 96 -3.95 -15.48 -12.48
N MET A 97 -4.70 -16.14 -11.61
CA MET A 97 -4.56 -15.97 -10.16
C MET A 97 -3.14 -16.32 -9.68
N ASP A 98 -2.48 -17.29 -10.31
CA ASP A 98 -1.12 -17.70 -9.92
C ASP A 98 -0.10 -16.59 -10.23
N SER A 99 -0.31 -15.84 -11.32
CA SER A 99 0.55 -14.70 -11.68
C SER A 99 0.44 -13.50 -10.74
N ILE A 100 -0.57 -13.50 -9.86
CA ILE A 100 -0.76 -12.51 -8.79
C ILE A 100 -0.56 -13.11 -7.39
N SER A 101 0.05 -14.28 -7.30
CA SER A 101 0.29 -15.00 -6.06
C SER A 101 1.75 -14.88 -5.61
N HIS A 102 1.96 -14.74 -4.31
CA HIS A 102 3.28 -14.69 -3.69
C HIS A 102 3.32 -15.60 -2.47
N ASN A 103 4.51 -16.12 -2.17
CA ASN A 103 4.77 -16.88 -0.95
C ASN A 103 5.72 -16.09 -0.03
N TYR A 104 6.17 -16.73 1.05
CA TYR A 104 6.99 -16.11 2.08
C TYR A 104 8.40 -16.72 2.17
N ASP A 105 8.86 -17.39 1.11
CA ASP A 105 10.10 -18.17 1.15
C ASP A 105 11.34 -17.29 1.21
N GLU A 106 11.38 -16.14 0.51
CA GLU A 106 12.51 -15.20 0.64
C GLU A 106 12.58 -14.62 2.05
N LEU A 107 11.44 -14.31 2.68
CA LEU A 107 11.41 -13.85 4.06
C LEU A 107 11.99 -14.91 5.02
N ARG A 108 11.61 -16.19 4.83
CA ARG A 108 12.20 -17.30 5.61
C ARG A 108 13.71 -17.42 5.37
N ALA A 109 14.15 -17.30 4.12
CA ALA A 109 15.58 -17.34 3.77
C ALA A 109 16.38 -16.19 4.41
N LEU A 110 15.75 -15.03 4.65
CA LEU A 110 16.31 -13.92 5.41
C LEU A 110 16.25 -14.11 6.94
N GLY A 111 15.72 -15.24 7.43
CA GLY A 111 15.61 -15.55 8.85
C GLY A 111 14.38 -14.94 9.54
N VAL A 112 13.33 -14.59 8.79
CA VAL A 112 12.02 -14.26 9.38
C VAL A 112 11.31 -15.56 9.76
N ARG A 113 10.86 -15.67 11.02
CA ARG A 113 10.00 -16.76 11.46
C ARG A 113 8.56 -16.47 11.03
N VAL A 114 8.06 -17.20 10.02
CA VAL A 114 6.69 -17.04 9.52
C VAL A 114 5.75 -18.05 10.18
N ILE A 115 4.75 -17.57 10.92
CA ILE A 115 3.72 -18.37 11.60
C ILE A 115 2.41 -18.24 10.83
N HIS A 116 1.88 -19.37 10.37
CA HIS A 116 0.61 -19.42 9.63
C HIS A 116 -0.59 -19.64 10.55
N THR A 117 -0.99 -18.56 11.22
CA THR A 117 -2.19 -18.50 12.06
C THR A 117 -2.71 -17.06 12.12
N THR A 118 -3.92 -16.89 12.63
CA THR A 118 -4.52 -15.57 12.84
C THR A 118 -4.01 -14.99 14.16
N ALA A 119 -3.57 -13.72 14.17
CA ALA A 119 -3.43 -12.97 15.41
C ALA A 119 -4.84 -12.62 15.91
N GLN A 120 -5.23 -13.13 17.08
CA GLN A 120 -6.58 -12.99 17.62
C GLN A 120 -6.73 -11.76 18.52
N ASP A 121 -5.69 -11.47 19.30
CA ASP A 121 -5.70 -10.38 20.27
C ASP A 121 -4.30 -9.87 20.55
N VAL A 122 -4.21 -8.65 21.08
CA VAL A 122 -2.95 -8.00 21.48
C VAL A 122 -3.11 -7.46 22.89
N ASP A 123 -2.25 -7.91 23.80
CA ASP A 123 -2.13 -7.32 25.13
C ASP A 123 -0.92 -6.36 25.15
N PRO A 124 -1.16 -5.04 25.13
CA PRO A 124 -0.09 -4.05 25.14
C PRO A 124 0.64 -3.93 26.48
N VAL A 125 0.03 -4.40 27.59
CA VAL A 125 0.63 -4.37 28.93
C VAL A 125 1.64 -5.50 29.08
N SER A 126 1.24 -6.75 28.77
CA SER A 126 2.16 -7.88 28.80
C SER A 126 3.06 -7.98 27.55
N ARG A 127 2.76 -7.18 26.52
CA ARG A 127 3.42 -7.15 25.20
C ARG A 127 3.35 -8.51 24.50
N THR A 128 2.13 -9.03 24.36
CA THR A 128 1.89 -10.36 23.81
C THR A 128 0.84 -10.31 22.70
N VAL A 129 1.03 -11.10 21.64
CA VAL A 129 0.02 -11.40 20.62
C VAL A 129 -0.51 -12.80 20.84
N SER A 130 -1.82 -12.92 21.04
CA SER A 130 -2.52 -14.21 21.14
C SER A 130 -2.82 -14.76 19.75
N LEU A 131 -2.62 -16.05 19.56
CA LEU A 131 -2.74 -16.72 18.26
C LEU A 131 -4.02 -17.57 18.17
N GLY A 132 -4.51 -17.78 16.95
CA GLY A 132 -5.72 -18.55 16.66
C GLY A 132 -5.62 -20.04 16.98
N ASP A 133 -4.40 -20.56 17.15
CA ASP A 133 -4.12 -21.94 17.57
C ASP A 133 -4.00 -22.10 19.09
N GLY A 134 -4.30 -21.04 19.85
CA GLY A 134 -4.18 -21.01 21.32
C GLY A 134 -2.78 -20.66 21.84
N GLY A 135 -1.79 -20.50 20.95
CA GLY A 135 -0.46 -20.04 21.31
C GLY A 135 -0.37 -18.54 21.57
N SER A 136 0.81 -18.06 21.95
CA SER A 136 1.10 -16.64 22.10
C SER A 136 2.55 -16.30 21.74
N VAL A 137 2.79 -15.05 21.33
CA VAL A 137 4.13 -14.53 20.98
C VAL A 137 4.37 -13.21 21.71
N ARG A 138 5.43 -13.15 22.51
CA ARG A 138 5.86 -11.92 23.19
C ARG A 138 6.69 -11.05 22.25
N TYR A 139 6.50 -9.74 22.33
CA TYR A 139 7.24 -8.75 21.55
C TYR A 139 7.89 -7.68 22.44
N GLU A 140 8.91 -7.04 21.90
CA GLU A 140 9.43 -5.75 22.40
C GLU A 140 8.91 -4.59 21.57
N LYS A 141 8.78 -4.82 20.25
CA LYS A 141 8.14 -3.93 19.29
C LYS A 141 7.15 -4.72 18.44
N LEU A 142 5.96 -4.18 18.22
CA LEU A 142 4.92 -4.79 17.40
C LEU A 142 4.64 -3.92 16.17
N LEU A 143 4.59 -4.52 14.99
CA LEU A 143 4.15 -3.85 13.77
C LEU A 143 2.89 -4.51 13.23
N LEU A 144 1.81 -3.73 13.12
CA LEU A 144 0.53 -4.15 12.56
C LEU A 144 0.41 -3.66 11.11
N SER A 145 0.19 -4.59 10.19
CA SER A 145 -0.21 -4.29 8.81
C SER A 145 -1.39 -5.16 8.38
N PRO A 146 -2.54 -5.07 9.05
CA PRO A 146 -3.67 -5.97 8.82
C PRO A 146 -4.50 -5.61 7.57
N GLY A 147 -4.14 -4.52 6.88
CA GLY A 147 -4.90 -3.99 5.76
C GLY A 147 -6.28 -3.48 6.20
N ILE A 148 -7.28 -3.70 5.35
CA ILE A 148 -8.66 -3.30 5.58
C ILE A 148 -9.51 -4.44 6.13
N ASP A 149 -10.53 -4.10 6.90
CA ASP A 149 -11.75 -4.87 7.02
C ASP A 149 -12.93 -4.15 6.39
N ILE A 150 -13.94 -4.94 6.06
CA ILE A 150 -15.19 -4.46 5.50
C ILE A 150 -16.10 -4.05 6.67
N ARG A 151 -16.80 -2.92 6.51
CA ARG A 151 -17.91 -2.55 7.38
C ARG A 151 -19.15 -3.30 6.92
N TRP A 152 -19.26 -4.55 7.34
CA TRP A 152 -20.44 -5.37 7.06
C TRP A 152 -21.70 -4.68 7.59
N ASN A 153 -22.79 -4.77 6.84
CA ASN A 153 -24.07 -4.09 7.14
C ASN A 153 -24.01 -2.55 7.13
N ALA A 154 -22.93 -1.94 6.62
CA ALA A 154 -22.92 -0.49 6.37
C ALA A 154 -23.78 -0.09 5.16
N ILE A 155 -24.07 -1.05 4.27
CA ILE A 155 -25.10 -0.97 3.25
C ILE A 155 -26.15 -2.00 3.65
N GLU A 156 -27.42 -1.62 3.64
CA GLU A 156 -28.51 -2.51 4.04
C GLU A 156 -28.52 -3.76 3.15
N GLY A 157 -28.65 -4.95 3.75
CA GLY A 157 -28.67 -6.23 3.02
C GLY A 157 -27.30 -6.72 2.53
N TYR A 158 -26.19 -6.04 2.86
CA TYR A 158 -24.85 -6.45 2.45
C TYR A 158 -23.96 -6.89 3.62
N ASP A 159 -24.07 -8.17 3.95
CA ASP A 159 -23.24 -8.89 4.92
C ASP A 159 -22.22 -9.84 4.24
N GLN A 160 -21.55 -10.68 5.03
CA GLN A 160 -20.61 -11.67 4.51
C GLN A 160 -21.27 -12.68 3.56
N ALA A 161 -22.51 -13.09 3.81
CA ALA A 161 -23.20 -14.06 2.98
C ALA A 161 -23.62 -13.44 1.63
N ALA A 162 -24.06 -12.18 1.65
CA ALA A 162 -24.36 -11.41 0.46
C ALA A 162 -23.14 -11.30 -0.48
N ALA A 163 -21.93 -11.18 0.07
CA ALA A 163 -20.68 -11.14 -0.70
C ALA A 163 -20.37 -12.44 -1.48
N GLU A 164 -21.01 -13.57 -1.15
CA GLU A 164 -20.89 -14.81 -1.94
C GLU A 164 -21.77 -14.80 -3.20
N HIS A 165 -22.73 -13.88 -3.29
CA HIS A 165 -23.58 -13.68 -4.46
C HIS A 165 -23.20 -12.42 -5.24
N ALA A 166 -22.84 -11.35 -4.54
CA ALA A 166 -22.43 -10.06 -5.09
C ALA A 166 -21.00 -9.74 -4.60
N PRO A 167 -19.96 -10.37 -5.16
CA PRO A 167 -18.61 -10.29 -4.61
C PRO A 167 -18.06 -8.88 -4.58
N HIS A 168 -17.29 -8.54 -3.54
CA HIS A 168 -16.57 -7.27 -3.46
C HIS A 168 -15.24 -7.32 -4.22
N ALA A 169 -14.54 -8.46 -4.16
CA ALA A 169 -13.19 -8.63 -4.72
C ALA A 169 -12.20 -7.50 -4.37
N TRP A 170 -12.38 -6.86 -3.20
CA TRP A 170 -11.47 -5.84 -2.62
C TRP A 170 -10.41 -6.42 -1.68
N LYS A 171 -10.58 -7.69 -1.34
CA LYS A 171 -9.54 -8.61 -0.88
C LYS A 171 -9.46 -9.68 -1.97
N ALA A 172 -8.29 -9.84 -2.60
CA ALA A 172 -8.11 -10.79 -3.69
C ALA A 172 -8.14 -12.24 -3.18
N GLY A 173 -8.10 -13.21 -4.10
CA GLY A 173 -8.25 -14.63 -3.80
C GLY A 173 -9.60 -15.14 -4.26
N ASP A 174 -10.34 -15.79 -3.38
CA ASP A 174 -11.61 -16.45 -3.72
C ASP A 174 -12.67 -15.49 -4.25
N GLN A 175 -12.73 -14.28 -3.69
CA GLN A 175 -13.64 -13.23 -4.16
C GLN A 175 -13.31 -12.76 -5.59
N THR A 176 -12.02 -12.69 -5.98
CA THR A 176 -11.62 -12.42 -7.37
C THR A 176 -12.02 -13.58 -8.29
N ARG A 177 -11.82 -14.83 -7.87
CA ARG A 177 -12.22 -16.02 -8.64
C ARG A 177 -13.73 -16.08 -8.83
N LEU A 178 -14.49 -15.81 -7.78
CA LEU A 178 -15.95 -15.75 -7.81
C LEU A 178 -16.42 -14.69 -8.81
N LEU A 179 -15.89 -13.46 -8.71
CA LEU A 179 -16.29 -12.39 -9.61
C LEU A 179 -15.90 -12.68 -11.07
N ARG A 180 -14.71 -13.24 -11.32
CA ARG A 180 -14.30 -13.67 -12.67
C ARG A 180 -15.27 -14.70 -13.26
N ARG A 181 -15.63 -15.74 -12.48
CA ARG A 181 -16.61 -16.75 -12.94
C ARG A 181 -17.96 -16.14 -13.28
N GLN A 182 -18.44 -15.20 -12.46
CA GLN A 182 -19.69 -14.49 -12.74
C GLN A 182 -19.61 -13.65 -14.02
N ILE A 183 -18.50 -12.95 -14.27
CA ILE A 183 -18.26 -12.19 -15.51
C ILE A 183 -18.23 -13.12 -16.73
N GLU A 184 -17.56 -14.26 -16.66
CA GLU A 184 -17.50 -15.23 -17.76
C GLU A 184 -18.88 -15.83 -18.08
N ALA A 185 -19.65 -16.16 -17.03
CA ALA A 185 -20.97 -16.76 -17.13
C ALA A 185 -22.09 -15.75 -17.47
N MET A 186 -21.82 -14.44 -17.46
CA MET A 186 -22.80 -13.41 -17.81
C MET A 186 -23.26 -13.57 -19.26
N ASP A 187 -24.54 -13.52 -19.56
CA ASP A 187 -25.00 -13.52 -20.96
C ASP A 187 -24.59 -12.25 -21.69
N ASP A 188 -24.32 -12.34 -22.99
CA ASP A 188 -24.09 -11.15 -23.83
C ASP A 188 -25.35 -10.28 -23.86
N GLY A 189 -25.19 -8.99 -23.58
CA GLY A 189 -26.29 -8.05 -23.31
C GLY A 189 -26.57 -7.82 -21.82
N GLY A 190 -25.96 -8.62 -20.93
CA GLY A 190 -26.06 -8.42 -19.49
C GLY A 190 -25.36 -7.14 -19.01
N VAL A 191 -25.80 -6.61 -17.86
CA VAL A 191 -25.22 -5.41 -17.23
C VAL A 191 -24.35 -5.81 -16.04
N PHE A 192 -23.11 -5.35 -16.04
CA PHE A 192 -22.22 -5.41 -14.88
C PHE A 192 -22.40 -4.13 -14.06
N VAL A 193 -22.92 -4.26 -12.84
CA VAL A 193 -23.08 -3.12 -11.92
C VAL A 193 -21.94 -3.15 -10.90
N LEU A 194 -21.24 -2.03 -10.78
CA LEU A 194 -20.19 -1.79 -9.79
C LEU A 194 -20.62 -0.67 -8.84
N THR A 195 -20.61 -0.93 -7.53
CA THR A 195 -20.79 0.13 -6.54
C THR A 195 -19.43 0.62 -6.04
N ALA A 196 -19.26 1.92 -5.86
CA ALA A 196 -18.06 2.53 -5.30
C ALA A 196 -18.38 3.30 -4.00
N PRO A 197 -17.64 3.06 -2.89
CA PRO A 197 -17.96 3.65 -1.60
C PRO A 197 -17.44 5.09 -1.50
N ALA A 198 -17.87 5.79 -0.45
CA ALA A 198 -17.28 7.05 -0.03
C ALA A 198 -15.81 6.87 0.46
N ASN A 199 -15.07 7.98 0.48
CA ASN A 199 -13.72 8.00 1.05
C ASN A 199 -13.74 7.88 2.59
N PRO A 200 -12.67 7.35 3.21
CA PRO A 200 -11.51 6.70 2.61
C PRO A 200 -11.74 5.20 2.34
N PHE A 201 -11.14 4.68 1.28
CA PHE A 201 -11.11 3.24 0.95
C PHE A 201 -9.80 2.86 0.26
N ARG A 202 -9.48 1.56 0.21
CA ARG A 202 -8.30 1.02 -0.46
C ARG A 202 -8.33 1.32 -1.95
N CYS A 203 -7.22 1.83 -2.48
CA CYS A 203 -6.96 2.12 -3.89
C CYS A 203 -8.06 2.96 -4.55
N PRO A 204 -8.06 4.29 -4.35
CA PRO A 204 -9.07 5.19 -4.93
C PRO A 204 -9.34 5.02 -6.44
N PRO A 205 -8.35 4.80 -7.34
CA PRO A 205 -8.64 4.59 -8.76
C PRO A 205 -9.10 3.16 -9.11
N GLY A 206 -9.07 2.22 -8.16
CA GLY A 206 -9.33 0.80 -8.37
C GLY A 206 -10.70 0.45 -8.97
N PRO A 207 -11.83 1.08 -8.54
CA PRO A 207 -13.14 0.78 -9.10
C PRO A 207 -13.21 1.13 -10.60
N TYR A 208 -12.60 2.25 -10.96
CA TYR A 208 -12.65 2.81 -12.31
C TYR A 208 -11.72 2.06 -13.26
N GLU A 209 -10.56 1.59 -12.79
CA GLU A 209 -9.76 0.60 -13.51
C GLU A 209 -10.54 -0.70 -13.72
N ARG A 210 -11.23 -1.21 -12.68
CA ARG A 210 -12.05 -2.42 -12.79
C ARG A 210 -13.13 -2.26 -13.86
N ALA A 211 -13.87 -1.15 -13.84
CA ALA A 211 -14.86 -0.85 -14.86
C ALA A 211 -14.24 -0.85 -16.26
N SER A 212 -13.05 -0.26 -16.41
CA SER A 212 -12.34 -0.19 -17.69
C SER A 212 -11.94 -1.57 -18.22
N LEU A 213 -11.34 -2.41 -17.37
CA LEU A 213 -10.86 -3.73 -17.75
C LEU A 213 -12.00 -4.75 -17.92
N VAL A 214 -13.08 -4.63 -17.13
CA VAL A 214 -14.31 -5.39 -17.37
C VAL A 214 -14.91 -4.97 -18.71
N ALA A 215 -15.07 -3.67 -18.98
CA ALA A 215 -15.56 -3.18 -20.26
C ALA A 215 -14.70 -3.66 -21.45
N HIS A 216 -13.38 -3.71 -21.29
CA HIS A 216 -12.48 -4.31 -22.28
C HIS A 216 -12.78 -5.79 -22.51
N TYR A 217 -12.93 -6.60 -21.46
CA TYR A 217 -13.29 -8.01 -21.62
C TYR A 217 -14.65 -8.16 -22.34
N LEU A 218 -15.63 -7.35 -21.96
CA LEU A 218 -16.96 -7.35 -22.59
C LEU A 218 -16.88 -6.95 -24.06
N SER A 219 -16.03 -6.01 -24.47
CA SER A 219 -15.95 -5.60 -25.88
C SER A 219 -15.49 -6.72 -26.79
N GLN A 220 -14.69 -7.65 -26.27
CA GLN A 220 -14.18 -8.79 -27.02
C GLN A 220 -15.10 -10.03 -26.96
N HIS A 221 -15.83 -10.23 -25.86
CA HIS A 221 -16.54 -11.50 -25.60
C HIS A 221 -18.05 -11.36 -25.45
N LYS A 222 -18.54 -10.16 -25.09
CA LYS A 222 -19.94 -9.85 -24.77
C LYS A 222 -20.27 -8.43 -25.26
N PRO A 223 -20.21 -8.18 -26.58
CA PRO A 223 -20.17 -6.83 -27.14
C PRO A 223 -21.44 -6.02 -26.87
N ARG A 224 -22.59 -6.65 -26.57
CA ARG A 224 -23.85 -5.98 -26.21
C ARG A 224 -23.96 -5.62 -24.73
N SER A 225 -23.06 -6.15 -23.88
CA SER A 225 -23.04 -5.89 -22.46
C SER A 225 -22.45 -4.52 -22.10
N LYS A 226 -22.92 -3.96 -20.99
CA LYS A 226 -22.51 -2.64 -20.46
C LYS A 226 -22.02 -2.72 -19.01
N VAL A 227 -21.29 -1.69 -18.59
CA VAL A 227 -20.87 -1.46 -17.21
C VAL A 227 -21.60 -0.23 -16.68
N LEU A 228 -22.23 -0.35 -15.52
CA LEU A 228 -22.80 0.76 -14.77
C LEU A 228 -22.05 0.93 -13.45
N ILE A 229 -21.56 2.13 -13.19
CA ILE A 229 -20.91 2.49 -11.92
C ILE A 229 -21.89 3.37 -11.12
N LEU A 230 -22.23 2.92 -9.93
CA LEU A 230 -23.01 3.67 -8.95
C LEU A 230 -22.06 4.15 -7.85
N ASP A 231 -21.81 5.45 -7.82
CA ASP A 231 -20.76 6.05 -6.99
C ASP A 231 -21.32 6.91 -5.87
N ALA A 232 -20.86 6.67 -4.64
CA ALA A 232 -21.17 7.52 -3.48
C ALA A 232 -20.35 8.83 -3.45
N LYS A 233 -19.78 9.26 -4.59
CA LYS A 233 -18.95 10.45 -4.74
C LYS A 233 -19.27 11.18 -6.05
N ASP A 234 -19.10 12.50 -6.08
CA ASP A 234 -19.21 13.32 -7.30
C ASP A 234 -17.88 13.53 -8.03
N ASN A 235 -16.77 13.14 -7.40
CA ASN A 235 -15.45 13.18 -8.02
C ASN A 235 -14.65 11.95 -7.65
N PHE A 236 -13.79 11.49 -8.58
CA PHE A 236 -12.91 10.36 -8.34
C PHE A 236 -11.49 10.53 -8.87
N SER A 237 -10.59 9.67 -8.38
CA SER A 237 -9.17 9.73 -8.72
C SER A 237 -8.95 9.56 -10.22
N LYS A 238 -8.26 10.53 -10.84
CA LYS A 238 -7.98 10.57 -12.29
C LYS A 238 -9.23 10.65 -13.18
N GLN A 239 -10.34 11.18 -12.68
CA GLN A 239 -11.62 11.22 -13.41
C GLN A 239 -11.50 11.74 -14.85
N GLY A 240 -10.84 12.89 -15.07
CA GLY A 240 -10.66 13.41 -16.43
C GLY A 240 -9.97 12.43 -17.39
N LEU A 241 -8.94 11.72 -16.92
CA LEU A 241 -8.21 10.72 -17.71
C LEU A 241 -9.05 9.46 -17.98
N PHE A 242 -9.78 8.97 -16.98
CA PHE A 242 -10.68 7.84 -17.16
C PHE A 242 -11.82 8.16 -18.12
N MET A 243 -12.52 9.28 -17.92
CA MET A 243 -13.63 9.69 -18.80
C MET A 243 -13.15 9.89 -20.25
N GLN A 244 -11.99 10.51 -20.45
CA GLN A 244 -11.38 10.66 -21.77
C GLN A 244 -11.07 9.30 -22.41
N GLY A 245 -10.38 8.41 -21.71
CA GLY A 245 -10.02 7.12 -22.26
C GLY A 245 -11.23 6.18 -22.43
N TRP A 246 -12.28 6.30 -21.61
CA TRP A 246 -13.54 5.59 -21.82
C TRP A 246 -14.23 6.05 -23.10
N ASN A 247 -14.32 7.36 -23.33
CA ASN A 247 -14.88 7.90 -24.55
C ASN A 247 -14.08 7.45 -25.80
N GLU A 248 -12.76 7.41 -25.70
CA GLU A 248 -11.86 6.99 -26.80
C GLU A 248 -11.94 5.48 -27.10
N VAL A 249 -11.96 4.64 -26.06
CA VAL A 249 -11.74 3.18 -26.19
C VAL A 249 -13.04 2.38 -26.04
N HIS A 250 -13.94 2.81 -25.17
CA HIS A 250 -15.12 2.03 -24.76
C HIS A 250 -16.44 2.62 -25.26
N GLY A 251 -16.46 3.85 -25.78
CA GLY A 251 -17.67 4.52 -26.25
C GLY A 251 -18.72 4.65 -25.14
N ASP A 252 -19.95 4.23 -25.43
CA ASP A 252 -21.11 4.29 -24.52
C ASP A 252 -21.26 3.06 -23.60
N ARG A 253 -20.23 2.21 -23.51
CA ARG A 253 -20.26 0.94 -22.77
C ARG A 253 -20.17 1.14 -21.26
N ILE A 254 -19.57 2.23 -20.80
CA ILE A 254 -19.41 2.55 -19.37
C ILE A 254 -20.28 3.76 -19.05
N GLU A 255 -21.22 3.58 -18.13
CA GLU A 255 -22.00 4.64 -17.53
C GLU A 255 -21.53 4.87 -16.10
N TRP A 256 -21.33 6.14 -15.72
CA TRP A 256 -20.98 6.53 -14.35
C TRP A 256 -22.02 7.49 -13.81
N VAL A 257 -22.62 7.11 -12.69
CA VAL A 257 -23.59 7.90 -11.95
C VAL A 257 -22.95 8.31 -10.63
N GLY A 258 -22.66 9.61 -10.51
CA GLY A 258 -22.11 10.21 -9.29
C GLY A 258 -23.17 10.40 -8.21
N LEU A 259 -22.74 10.81 -7.02
CA LEU A 259 -23.62 11.03 -5.86
C LEU A 259 -24.80 11.95 -6.17
N SER A 260 -24.54 13.11 -6.77
CA SER A 260 -25.55 14.10 -7.17
C SER A 260 -26.51 13.61 -8.25
N GLY A 261 -26.15 12.53 -8.95
CA GLY A 261 -26.98 11.85 -9.95
C GLY A 261 -27.70 10.60 -9.44
N ASP A 262 -27.78 10.39 -8.12
CA ASP A 262 -28.33 9.18 -7.46
C ASP A 262 -27.41 7.94 -7.51
N GLY A 263 -26.09 8.14 -7.53
CA GLY A 263 -25.12 7.04 -7.55
C GLY A 263 -24.94 6.30 -6.22
N LYS A 264 -25.46 6.83 -5.11
CA LYS A 264 -25.23 6.26 -3.78
C LYS A 264 -26.17 5.09 -3.51
N VAL A 265 -25.62 3.88 -3.48
CA VAL A 265 -26.35 2.68 -3.07
C VAL A 265 -26.57 2.64 -1.56
N THR A 266 -27.82 2.40 -1.15
CA THR A 266 -28.27 2.31 0.25
C THR A 266 -28.67 0.89 0.64
N ARG A 267 -29.18 0.07 -0.30
CA ARG A 267 -29.58 -1.32 -0.08
C ARG A 267 -29.12 -2.25 -1.20
N VAL A 268 -28.80 -3.50 -0.84
CA VAL A 268 -28.41 -4.58 -1.76
C VAL A 268 -29.31 -5.79 -1.53
N ASP A 269 -29.89 -6.32 -2.60
CA ASP A 269 -30.46 -7.68 -2.65
C ASP A 269 -29.53 -8.55 -3.50
N ALA A 270 -28.56 -9.21 -2.84
CA ALA A 270 -27.52 -9.95 -3.54
C ALA A 270 -28.05 -11.21 -4.24
N GLN A 271 -29.14 -11.81 -3.75
CA GLN A 271 -29.76 -12.98 -4.37
C GLN A 271 -30.44 -12.59 -5.70
N LYS A 272 -31.14 -11.46 -5.74
CA LYS A 272 -31.74 -10.93 -6.97
C LYS A 272 -30.76 -10.15 -7.84
N ARG A 273 -29.56 -9.84 -7.32
CA ARG A 273 -28.56 -8.96 -7.92
C ARG A 273 -29.13 -7.59 -8.24
N GLU A 274 -29.81 -7.02 -7.25
CA GLU A 274 -30.42 -5.71 -7.31
C GLU A 274 -29.78 -4.78 -6.28
N VAL A 275 -29.68 -3.50 -6.62
CA VAL A 275 -29.27 -2.44 -5.70
C VAL A 275 -30.27 -1.31 -5.75
N GLU A 276 -30.52 -0.71 -4.60
CA GLU A 276 -31.37 0.47 -4.45
C GLU A 276 -30.48 1.66 -4.09
N THR A 277 -30.68 2.77 -4.81
CA THR A 277 -29.98 4.02 -4.58
C THR A 277 -30.75 4.92 -3.62
N GLU A 278 -30.14 6.03 -3.20
CA GLU A 278 -30.68 6.94 -2.20
C GLU A 278 -32.05 7.54 -2.58
N PHE A 279 -32.33 7.74 -3.86
CA PHE A 279 -33.63 8.23 -4.33
C PHE A 279 -34.65 7.11 -4.62
N GLY A 280 -34.32 5.86 -4.28
CA GLY A 280 -35.19 4.70 -4.44
C GLY A 280 -35.15 4.05 -5.82
N THR A 281 -34.18 4.42 -6.67
CA THR A 281 -34.01 3.78 -7.99
C THR A 281 -33.47 2.36 -7.80
N ILE A 282 -34.14 1.38 -8.40
CA ILE A 282 -33.69 -0.02 -8.38
C ILE A 282 -32.94 -0.34 -9.66
N HIS A 283 -31.67 -0.71 -9.53
CA HIS A 283 -30.83 -1.18 -10.63
C HIS A 283 -30.66 -2.69 -10.54
N LYS A 284 -31.01 -3.38 -11.62
CA LYS A 284 -30.82 -4.83 -11.76
C LYS A 284 -29.54 -5.14 -12.52
N ALA A 285 -28.75 -6.07 -11.99
CA ALA A 285 -27.49 -6.48 -12.57
C ALA A 285 -27.52 -7.94 -13.03
N SER A 286 -26.85 -8.23 -14.15
CA SER A 286 -26.50 -9.61 -14.49
C SER A 286 -25.30 -10.07 -13.66
N VAL A 287 -24.37 -9.17 -13.34
CA VAL A 287 -23.28 -9.38 -12.37
C VAL A 287 -23.18 -8.15 -11.48
N LEU A 288 -23.23 -8.35 -10.16
CA LEU A 288 -23.18 -7.27 -9.18
C LEU A 288 -21.87 -7.32 -8.40
N ASN A 289 -21.06 -6.27 -8.52
CA ASN A 289 -19.85 -6.07 -7.74
C ASN A 289 -20.04 -4.95 -6.73
N VAL A 290 -20.16 -5.27 -5.44
CA VAL A 290 -20.37 -4.28 -4.39
C VAL A 290 -19.06 -4.01 -3.67
N VAL A 291 -18.53 -2.78 -3.77
CA VAL A 291 -17.35 -2.37 -2.99
C VAL A 291 -17.83 -1.64 -1.72
N PRO A 292 -17.82 -2.29 -0.55
CA PRO A 292 -18.39 -1.72 0.66
C PRO A 292 -17.45 -0.70 1.32
N PRO A 293 -17.99 0.16 2.21
CA PRO A 293 -17.19 0.97 3.13
C PRO A 293 -16.22 0.13 3.97
N GLN A 294 -15.08 0.72 4.33
CA GLN A 294 -13.95 -0.01 4.91
C GLN A 294 -13.50 0.60 6.25
N LYS A 295 -12.73 -0.18 6.99
CA LYS A 295 -12.04 0.19 8.24
C LYS A 295 -10.70 -0.53 8.34
N ALA A 296 -9.91 -0.24 9.37
CA ALA A 296 -8.70 -1.03 9.67
C ALA A 296 -9.07 -2.49 9.99
N GLY A 297 -8.20 -3.43 9.63
CA GLY A 297 -8.38 -4.85 9.98
C GLY A 297 -8.52 -5.07 11.49
N PHE A 298 -9.38 -6.01 11.90
CA PHE A 298 -9.89 -6.13 13.27
C PHE A 298 -8.82 -6.18 14.37
N ILE A 299 -7.63 -6.73 14.10
CA ILE A 299 -6.55 -6.81 15.09
C ILE A 299 -6.03 -5.43 15.52
N ALA A 300 -6.20 -4.39 14.70
CA ALA A 300 -5.87 -3.01 15.07
C ALA A 300 -6.85 -2.46 16.14
N ASP A 301 -8.13 -2.82 16.05
CA ASP A 301 -9.13 -2.48 17.06
C ASP A 301 -8.88 -3.24 18.37
N ARG A 302 -8.58 -4.55 18.27
CA ARG A 302 -8.17 -5.39 19.41
C ARG A 302 -6.93 -4.88 20.13
N ALA A 303 -5.96 -4.37 19.39
CA ALA A 303 -4.76 -3.75 19.95
C ALA A 303 -5.00 -2.37 20.59
N GLY A 304 -6.22 -1.82 20.53
CA GLY A 304 -6.55 -0.52 21.09
C GLY A 304 -5.94 0.66 20.32
N VAL A 305 -5.56 0.47 19.06
CA VAL A 305 -4.86 1.50 18.26
C VAL A 305 -5.75 2.23 17.26
N THR A 306 -7.03 1.85 17.10
CA THR A 306 -7.99 2.57 16.24
C THR A 306 -8.69 3.71 16.97
N ASN A 307 -9.01 4.80 16.28
CA ASN A 307 -9.88 5.86 16.80
C ASN A 307 -11.33 5.67 16.36
N GLU A 308 -12.21 6.62 16.67
CA GLU A 308 -13.65 6.60 16.34
C GLU A 308 -13.94 6.43 14.83
N SER A 309 -13.02 6.88 13.97
CA SER A 309 -13.15 6.69 12.52
C SER A 309 -12.93 5.24 12.09
N GLY A 310 -12.47 4.35 12.98
CA GLY A 310 -12.13 2.95 12.69
C GLY A 310 -10.80 2.78 11.96
N TRP A 311 -9.93 3.79 11.99
CA TRP A 311 -8.58 3.79 11.43
C TRP A 311 -7.57 4.17 12.50
N VAL A 312 -6.28 3.95 12.25
CA VAL A 312 -5.22 4.16 13.24
C VAL A 312 -4.53 5.51 13.05
N PRO A 313 -4.61 6.45 14.01
CA PRO A 313 -3.73 7.61 14.04
C PRO A 313 -2.30 7.17 14.37
N VAL A 314 -1.34 7.69 13.62
CA VAL A 314 0.07 7.33 13.74
C VAL A 314 0.94 8.59 13.80
N ASP A 315 2.08 8.47 14.47
CA ASP A 315 3.15 9.45 14.39
C ASP A 315 3.66 9.53 12.93
N PRO A 316 3.65 10.72 12.31
CA PRO A 316 4.06 10.90 10.92
C PRO A 316 5.52 10.52 10.63
N MET A 317 6.43 10.62 11.60
CA MET A 317 7.85 10.34 11.43
C MET A 317 8.14 8.84 11.52
N THR A 318 7.43 8.12 12.39
CA THR A 318 7.81 6.74 12.78
C THR A 318 6.78 5.68 12.42
N PHE A 319 5.52 6.06 12.17
CA PHE A 319 4.36 5.17 12.10
C PHE A 319 4.04 4.44 13.42
N GLU A 320 4.60 4.89 14.55
CA GLU A 320 4.16 4.45 15.88
C GLU A 320 2.72 4.91 16.13
N SER A 321 1.90 4.09 16.77
CA SER A 321 0.55 4.47 17.15
C SER A 321 0.60 5.64 18.13
N THR A 322 -0.24 6.65 17.93
CA THR A 322 -0.38 7.74 18.91
C THR A 322 -1.21 7.32 20.13
N GLN A 323 -1.72 6.09 20.16
CA GLN A 323 -2.58 5.57 21.23
C GLN A 323 -1.85 4.57 22.13
N VAL A 324 -0.96 3.75 21.55
CA VAL A 324 -0.24 2.70 22.27
C VAL A 324 1.23 2.67 21.86
N ASN A 325 2.11 2.98 22.81
CA ASN A 325 3.56 2.96 22.60
C ASN A 325 4.05 1.55 22.22
N ASP A 326 5.17 1.50 21.50
CA ASP A 326 5.82 0.29 21.00
C ASP A 326 4.98 -0.54 20.00
N ILE A 327 3.83 -0.03 19.56
CA ILE A 327 3.02 -0.58 18.48
C ILE A 327 3.06 0.36 17.27
N TYR A 328 3.55 -0.13 16.14
CA TYR A 328 3.64 0.58 14.87
C TYR A 328 2.55 0.06 13.94
N VAL A 329 1.97 0.93 13.11
CA VAL A 329 0.93 0.53 12.16
C VAL A 329 1.23 1.09 10.78
N VAL A 330 1.16 0.25 9.75
CA VAL A 330 1.45 0.65 8.36
C VAL A 330 0.43 0.09 7.36
N GLY A 331 0.38 0.70 6.17
CA GLY A 331 -0.52 0.34 5.10
C GLY A 331 -1.94 0.86 5.34
N ASP A 332 -2.93 0.18 4.76
CA ASP A 332 -4.30 0.72 4.69
C ASP A 332 -4.95 0.99 6.05
N ALA A 333 -4.48 0.37 7.13
CA ALA A 333 -5.03 0.56 8.47
C ALA A 333 -4.82 1.99 9.02
N THR A 334 -3.87 2.75 8.48
CA THR A 334 -3.44 4.04 9.03
C THR A 334 -4.27 5.23 8.53
N LEU A 335 -4.24 6.32 9.31
CA LEU A 335 -4.55 7.67 8.88
C LEU A 335 -3.27 8.39 8.46
N ALA A 336 -2.79 8.11 7.25
CA ALA A 336 -1.56 8.69 6.70
C ALA A 336 -1.83 9.70 5.57
N ALA A 337 -2.98 10.37 5.61
CA ALA A 337 -3.32 11.39 4.61
C ALA A 337 -2.20 12.44 4.53
N PRO A 338 -1.84 12.91 3.31
CA PRO A 338 -2.50 12.68 2.03
C PRO A 338 -2.07 11.40 1.28
N MET A 339 -1.27 10.50 1.87
CA MET A 339 -0.91 9.24 1.21
C MET A 339 -2.16 8.37 0.99
N PRO A 340 -2.36 7.78 -0.21
CA PRO A 340 -3.48 6.90 -0.46
C PRO A 340 -3.28 5.54 0.24
N LYS A 341 -4.39 4.86 0.51
CA LYS A 341 -4.39 3.46 0.95
C LYS A 341 -4.05 2.53 -0.22
N SER A 342 -2.76 2.43 -0.56
CA SER A 342 -2.26 1.70 -1.73
C SER A 342 -1.13 0.72 -1.36
N GLY A 343 -0.84 -0.24 -2.25
CA GLY A 343 0.29 -1.16 -2.06
C GLY A 343 1.65 -0.45 -2.05
N PHE A 344 1.83 0.58 -2.87
CA PHE A 344 3.07 1.38 -2.90
C PHE A 344 3.24 2.16 -1.59
N ALA A 345 2.19 2.86 -1.14
CA ALA A 345 2.20 3.56 0.14
C ALA A 345 2.52 2.59 1.28
N ALA A 346 1.86 1.42 1.35
CA ALA A 346 2.11 0.42 2.37
C ALA A 346 3.57 -0.07 2.38
N ASN A 347 4.15 -0.35 1.21
CA ASN A 347 5.56 -0.72 1.07
C ASN A 347 6.50 0.40 1.57
N ALA A 348 6.27 1.65 1.15
CA ALA A 348 7.09 2.79 1.57
C ALA A 348 7.01 3.03 3.08
N GLN A 349 5.80 2.93 3.66
CA GLN A 349 5.56 3.05 5.09
C GLN A 349 6.24 1.90 5.86
N GLY A 350 6.18 0.67 5.35
CA GLY A 350 6.85 -0.48 5.95
C GLY A 350 8.37 -0.30 6.07
N LYS A 351 9.01 0.35 5.07
CA LYS A 351 10.45 0.69 5.12
C LYS A 351 10.75 1.72 6.21
N VAL A 352 9.95 2.78 6.30
CA VAL A 352 10.13 3.82 7.33
C VAL A 352 9.89 3.27 8.73
N ALA A 353 8.82 2.51 8.94
CA ALA A 353 8.53 1.88 10.22
C ALA A 353 9.63 0.90 10.65
N ALA A 354 10.17 0.10 9.73
CA ALA A 354 11.30 -0.79 10.02
C ALA A 354 12.53 0.00 10.50
N ALA A 355 12.88 1.10 9.81
CA ALA A 355 13.98 1.97 10.23
C ALA A 355 13.72 2.64 11.59
N ALA A 356 12.50 3.09 11.84
CA ALA A 356 12.11 3.71 13.11
C ALA A 356 12.14 2.72 14.28
N ILE A 357 11.69 1.48 14.07
CA ILE A 357 11.78 0.40 15.06
C ILE A 357 13.24 0.13 15.44
N ILE A 358 14.13 0.02 14.45
CA ILE A 358 15.57 -0.20 14.69
C ILE A 358 16.17 0.97 15.47
N ALA A 359 15.93 2.21 15.02
CA ALA A 359 16.42 3.40 15.70
C ALA A 359 15.93 3.46 17.17
N SER A 360 14.66 3.15 17.41
CA SER A 360 14.10 3.12 18.75
C SER A 360 14.75 2.05 19.65
N LEU A 361 14.99 0.85 19.13
CA LEU A 361 15.68 -0.23 19.85
C LEU A 361 17.13 0.13 20.19
N GLU A 362 17.79 0.94 19.36
CA GLU A 362 19.15 1.42 19.56
C GLU A 362 19.23 2.71 20.41
N GLY A 363 18.09 3.25 20.86
CA GLY A 363 18.04 4.53 21.57
C GLY A 363 18.44 5.74 20.72
N GLN A 364 18.32 5.61 19.39
CA GLN A 364 18.62 6.66 18.41
C GLN A 364 17.36 7.40 17.99
N ARG A 365 17.54 8.60 17.43
CA ARG A 365 16.44 9.35 16.83
C ARG A 365 16.07 8.77 15.46
N PRO A 366 14.78 8.73 15.10
CA PRO A 366 14.38 8.33 13.76
C PRO A 366 14.95 9.32 12.72
N LEU A 367 15.30 8.80 11.55
CA LEU A 367 15.70 9.61 10.41
C LEU A 367 14.48 10.35 9.84
N GLU A 368 14.72 11.50 9.22
CA GLU A 368 13.66 12.21 8.51
C GLU A 368 13.18 11.37 7.31
N PRO A 369 11.90 11.00 7.26
CA PRO A 369 11.39 10.11 6.23
C PRO A 369 11.04 10.85 4.94
N SER A 370 11.00 10.07 3.86
CA SER A 370 10.46 10.47 2.56
C SER A 370 9.74 9.27 1.98
N TRP A 371 8.58 9.51 1.35
CA TRP A 371 7.79 8.45 0.72
C TRP A 371 7.48 8.80 -0.71
N ALA A 372 7.22 7.76 -1.51
CA ALA A 372 6.64 7.91 -2.83
C ALA A 372 5.43 6.98 -2.96
N ASN A 373 4.47 7.41 -3.76
CA ASN A 373 3.36 6.57 -4.20
C ASN A 373 3.19 6.73 -5.71
N THR A 374 2.86 5.62 -6.37
CA THR A 374 2.32 5.65 -7.72
C THR A 374 1.20 4.63 -7.83
N CYS A 375 0.06 5.05 -8.38
CA CYS A 375 -1.07 4.18 -8.69
C CYS A 375 -1.33 4.20 -10.19
N TYR A 376 -0.80 3.19 -10.88
CA TYR A 376 -1.14 2.91 -12.27
C TYR A 376 -2.57 2.38 -12.38
N SER A 377 -3.20 2.67 -13.51
CA SER A 377 -4.48 2.07 -13.90
C SER A 377 -4.48 1.83 -15.39
N LEU A 378 -5.01 0.68 -15.79
CA LEU A 378 -5.18 0.31 -17.18
C LEU A 378 -6.62 0.54 -17.64
N ILE A 379 -6.78 1.35 -18.69
CA ILE A 379 -8.07 1.50 -19.38
C ILE A 379 -8.31 0.31 -20.31
N ASN A 380 -7.25 -0.15 -20.95
CA ASN A 380 -7.14 -1.40 -21.71
C ASN A 380 -5.66 -1.89 -21.64
N PRO A 381 -5.28 -3.02 -22.24
CA PRO A 381 -3.90 -3.54 -22.20
C PRO A 381 -2.80 -2.60 -22.67
N GLU A 382 -3.11 -1.64 -23.56
CA GLU A 382 -2.16 -0.71 -24.18
C GLU A 382 -2.42 0.75 -23.79
N TYR A 383 -3.28 1.00 -22.80
CA TYR A 383 -3.65 2.35 -22.37
C TYR A 383 -3.54 2.45 -20.85
N GLY A 384 -2.36 2.88 -20.37
CA GLY A 384 -2.09 3.16 -18.98
C GLY A 384 -2.25 4.64 -18.64
N ILE A 385 -2.67 4.89 -17.40
CA ILE A 385 -2.68 6.21 -16.76
C ILE A 385 -2.20 6.08 -15.32
N SER A 386 -1.52 7.10 -14.80
CA SER A 386 -0.94 7.08 -13.46
C SER A 386 -1.30 8.32 -12.65
N VAL A 387 -1.16 8.16 -11.33
CA VAL A 387 -1.04 9.27 -10.38
C VAL A 387 0.17 8.97 -9.52
N ALA A 388 1.08 9.93 -9.41
CA ALA A 388 2.31 9.80 -8.64
C ALA A 388 2.44 10.97 -7.67
N ALA A 389 3.05 10.73 -6.52
CA ALA A 389 3.31 11.75 -5.52
C ALA A 389 4.53 11.39 -4.66
N VAL A 390 5.26 12.42 -4.23
CA VAL A 390 6.35 12.35 -3.27
C VAL A 390 5.92 13.09 -2.01
N TYR A 391 6.08 12.44 -0.86
CA TYR A 391 5.67 12.95 0.43
C TYR A 391 6.87 13.16 1.34
N LYS A 392 6.82 14.23 2.13
CA LYS A 392 7.78 14.56 3.18
C LYS A 392 7.05 15.08 4.40
N ILE A 393 7.78 15.29 5.48
CA ILE A 393 7.25 15.94 6.67
C ILE A 393 7.37 17.45 6.50
N GLN A 394 6.25 18.15 6.68
CA GLN A 394 6.18 19.61 6.75
C GLN A 394 5.29 19.99 7.93
N GLU A 395 5.78 20.87 8.81
CA GLU A 395 5.04 21.31 10.00
C GLU A 395 4.54 20.15 10.89
N GLY A 396 5.31 19.05 10.93
CA GLY A 396 4.99 17.86 11.72
C GLY A 396 3.92 16.94 11.10
N LEU A 397 3.48 17.22 9.87
CA LEU A 397 2.49 16.42 9.14
C LEU A 397 3.09 15.84 7.86
N ILE A 398 2.51 14.73 7.38
CA ILE A 398 2.83 14.21 6.04
C ILE A 398 2.22 15.15 5.01
N SER A 399 3.03 15.67 4.09
CA SER A 399 2.63 16.59 3.03
C SER A 399 3.09 16.11 1.67
N GLU A 400 2.24 16.25 0.67
CA GLU A 400 2.62 16.05 -0.73
C GLU A 400 3.49 17.23 -1.20
N THR A 401 4.67 16.92 -1.72
CA THR A 401 5.68 17.93 -2.10
C THR A 401 5.88 18.05 -3.60
N SER A 402 5.58 16.98 -4.34
CA SER A 402 5.56 16.96 -5.80
C SER A 402 4.74 15.76 -6.27
N GLY A 403 4.28 15.79 -7.51
CA GLY A 403 3.40 14.76 -8.02
C GLY A 403 2.51 15.25 -9.14
N GLY A 404 1.50 14.46 -9.46
CA GLY A 404 0.49 14.75 -10.46
C GLY A 404 -0.13 13.49 -11.04
N VAL A 405 -1.14 13.71 -11.88
CA VAL A 405 -1.70 12.66 -12.73
C VAL A 405 -1.04 12.74 -14.11
N SER A 406 -1.16 11.68 -14.92
CA SER A 406 -0.75 11.74 -16.33
C SER A 406 -1.36 12.96 -17.03
N ALA A 407 -0.63 13.58 -17.95
CA ALA A 407 -1.17 14.66 -18.77
C ALA A 407 -2.36 14.15 -19.60
N THR A 408 -3.44 14.93 -19.72
CA THR A 408 -4.65 14.55 -20.47
C THR A 408 -4.39 14.51 -21.98
N ASP A 409 -3.50 15.36 -22.48
CA ASP A 409 -3.09 15.46 -23.88
C ASP A 409 -1.92 14.55 -24.27
N ALA A 410 -1.53 13.61 -23.41
CA ALA A 410 -0.44 12.68 -23.72
C ALA A 410 -0.76 11.78 -24.91
N SER A 411 0.26 11.50 -25.75
CA SER A 411 0.10 10.69 -26.96
C SER A 411 -0.21 9.22 -26.66
N ALA A 412 -0.76 8.51 -27.65
CA ALA A 412 -1.01 7.06 -27.56
C ALA A 412 0.26 6.27 -27.20
N THR A 413 1.43 6.70 -27.68
CA THR A 413 2.72 6.10 -27.29
C THR A 413 2.99 6.24 -25.80
N VAL A 414 2.70 7.40 -25.20
CA VAL A 414 2.85 7.59 -23.75
C VAL A 414 1.87 6.69 -22.99
N ARG A 415 0.61 6.57 -23.45
CA ARG A 415 -0.38 5.66 -22.83
C ARG A 415 0.08 4.21 -22.84
N LYS A 416 0.65 3.76 -23.96
CA LYS A 416 1.23 2.42 -24.09
C LYS A 416 2.42 2.20 -23.16
N LEU A 417 3.34 3.16 -23.11
CA LEU A 417 4.46 3.11 -22.18
C LEU A 417 4.01 3.08 -20.72
N GLU A 418 2.98 3.85 -20.33
CA GLU A 418 2.42 3.78 -18.97
C GLU A 418 1.82 2.41 -18.64
N ALA A 419 1.23 1.71 -19.61
CA ALA A 419 0.75 0.35 -19.42
C ALA A 419 1.90 -0.63 -19.18
N GLU A 420 2.98 -0.52 -19.97
CA GLU A 420 4.19 -1.32 -19.80
C GLU A 420 4.88 -1.02 -18.45
N TYR A 421 4.94 0.24 -18.05
CA TYR A 421 5.49 0.65 -16.75
C TYR A 421 4.65 0.16 -15.57
N ALA A 422 3.32 0.00 -15.73
CA ALA A 422 2.50 -0.62 -14.70
C ALA A 422 2.95 -2.07 -14.43
N VAL A 423 3.30 -2.83 -15.48
CA VAL A 423 3.84 -4.20 -15.34
C VAL A 423 5.22 -4.18 -14.70
N GLY A 424 6.09 -3.26 -15.14
CA GLY A 424 7.41 -3.06 -14.53
C GLY A 424 7.32 -2.74 -13.04
N TRP A 425 6.44 -1.81 -12.66
CA TRP A 425 6.14 -1.47 -11.27
C TRP A 425 5.68 -2.69 -10.49
N TYR A 426 4.70 -3.44 -11.02
CA TYR A 426 4.14 -4.61 -10.34
C TYR A 426 5.21 -5.66 -10.03
N ASN A 427 6.07 -5.96 -11.01
CA ASN A 427 7.17 -6.91 -10.83
C ASN A 427 8.18 -6.40 -9.79
N ALA A 428 8.57 -5.13 -9.88
CA ALA A 428 9.54 -4.54 -8.97
C ALA A 428 9.06 -4.50 -7.52
N ILE A 429 7.81 -4.03 -7.28
CA ILE A 429 7.26 -3.94 -5.92
C ILE A 429 7.01 -5.32 -5.31
N SER A 430 6.61 -6.30 -6.12
CA SER A 430 6.43 -7.69 -5.67
C SER A 430 7.76 -8.33 -5.26
N GLN A 431 8.80 -8.14 -6.08
CA GLN A 431 10.16 -8.60 -5.77
C GLN A 431 10.72 -7.90 -4.52
N ASP A 432 10.48 -6.60 -4.37
CA ASP A 432 10.89 -5.85 -3.20
C ASP A 432 10.19 -6.35 -1.93
N THR A 433 8.90 -6.68 -2.01
CA THR A 433 8.06 -7.05 -0.85
C THR A 433 8.24 -8.52 -0.42
N TRP A 434 7.96 -9.47 -1.30
CA TRP A 434 7.91 -10.90 -0.96
C TRP A 434 9.09 -11.70 -1.48
N GLY A 435 9.75 -11.18 -2.51
CA GLY A 435 10.87 -11.90 -3.11
C GLY A 435 10.42 -13.13 -3.89
N THR A 436 9.97 -12.92 -5.13
CA THR A 436 9.49 -14.03 -5.96
C THR A 436 10.32 -14.13 -7.22
N ARG A 437 11.28 -15.06 -7.21
CA ARG A 437 11.68 -15.79 -8.40
C ARG A 437 10.72 -16.96 -8.60
N ARG A 438 9.82 -16.86 -9.58
CA ARG A 438 9.53 -17.95 -10.52
C ARG A 438 9.26 -17.35 -11.87
#